data_AF-A0A4P9JAZ3-F1
#
_entry.id   AF-A0A4P9JAZ3-F1
#
_cell.length_a   1.000
_cell.length_b   1.000
_cell.length_c   1.000
_cell.angle_alpha   90.00
_cell.angle_beta   90.00
_cell.angle_gamma   90.00
#
_symmetry.space_group_name_H-M   'P 1'
#
loop_
_entity.id
_entity.type
_entity.pdbx_description
1 polymer ?
#
loop_
_entity_poly.entity_id
_entity_poly.type
_entity_poly.pdbx_seq_one_letter_code
_entity_poly.pdbx_strand_id
1 'polypeptide(L)'
;MPRIDPFPEAVPAPLAAPGTDAAGAAGTGAGGGDLVLVYAPGTVDPVTGEAGSPEVGPPAPEGVPGSAEPVAGVGFHGWRWTASAGTPAPDPARLPGGTALAVVPAAAAAATPRMLVMDVDSTLIRQEVIELLAAHAGREAEVATVTEAAMRGELDFAQSLHHRVQALAGLDAAVVDRVVAAVEPQHGAREVIAAFRAAGWQVCAVSGGFTQVLAPLAADLGLDRYRANDLEIVDGRLTGRVTGTVVDRAVKARMLRQWAAEAGVEEAGVIAAGDGANDIDMLEAAGLAVAFCAKPALREHADVELDLPTLDVIRALAGL
;
A
#
# COMPACT_ATOMS: atom_id res chain seq x y z
N MET A 1 -20.43 -32.30 8.78
CA MET A 1 -19.47 -31.21 8.48
C MET A 1 -19.95 -29.98 9.21
N PRO A 2 -19.13 -29.31 10.04
CA PRO A 2 -19.56 -28.08 10.69
C PRO A 2 -19.72 -26.99 9.63
N ARG A 3 -20.84 -26.26 9.70
CA ARG A 3 -21.05 -25.02 8.92
C ARG A 3 -19.95 -24.04 9.30
N ILE A 4 -19.25 -23.52 8.30
CA ILE A 4 -18.47 -22.29 8.46
C ILE A 4 -19.51 -21.18 8.59
N ASP A 5 -19.66 -20.63 9.80
CA ASP A 5 -20.55 -19.50 10.03
C ASP A 5 -20.02 -18.29 9.23
N PRO A 6 -20.91 -17.46 8.63
CA PRO A 6 -20.50 -16.16 8.13
C PRO A 6 -19.88 -15.37 9.29
N PHE A 7 -18.71 -14.77 9.05
CA PHE A 7 -18.03 -13.93 10.04
C PHE A 7 -19.05 -12.99 10.72
N PRO A 8 -19.01 -12.86 12.06
CA PRO A 8 -19.83 -11.86 12.72
C PRO A 8 -19.39 -10.46 12.24
N GLU A 9 -20.35 -9.55 12.02
CA GLU A 9 -20.15 -8.11 11.83
C GLU A 9 -19.53 -7.41 13.08
N ALA A 10 -18.76 -8.14 13.88
CA ALA A 10 -18.12 -7.62 15.07
C ALA A 10 -16.89 -6.82 14.68
N VAL A 11 -17.10 -5.51 14.51
CA VAL A 11 -16.07 -4.48 14.62
C VAL A 11 -15.31 -4.74 15.93
N PRO A 12 -13.99 -5.00 15.91
CA PRO A 12 -13.22 -5.05 17.16
C PRO A 12 -13.40 -3.72 17.88
N ALA A 13 -13.63 -3.78 19.20
CA ALA A 13 -13.80 -2.59 20.01
C ALA A 13 -12.65 -1.60 19.74
N PRO A 14 -12.92 -0.28 19.63
CA PRO A 14 -11.88 0.70 19.36
C PRO A 14 -10.74 0.53 20.37
N LEU A 15 -9.50 0.46 19.86
CA LEU A 15 -8.32 0.58 20.70
C LEU A 15 -8.50 1.82 21.57
N ALA A 16 -8.39 1.65 22.89
CA ALA A 16 -8.49 2.76 23.82
C ALA A 16 -7.48 3.83 23.39
N ALA A 17 -7.97 5.06 23.20
CA ALA A 17 -7.14 6.18 22.82
C ALA A 17 -5.92 6.26 23.76
N PRO A 18 -4.68 6.28 23.24
CA PRO A 18 -3.53 6.50 24.10
C PRO A 18 -3.69 7.86 24.79
N GLY A 19 -3.43 7.88 26.10
CA GLY A 19 -3.49 9.08 26.92
C GLY A 19 -2.67 10.20 26.25
N THR A 20 -3.28 11.37 26.15
CA THR A 20 -2.65 12.59 25.63
C THR A 20 -1.51 13.00 26.55
N ASP A 21 -0.27 12.60 26.22
CA ASP A 21 0.94 13.25 26.74
C ASP A 21 2.11 13.02 25.77
N ALA A 22 2.17 13.86 24.75
CA ALA A 22 3.40 14.30 24.07
C ALA A 22 3.09 15.55 23.24
N ALA A 23 2.78 16.65 23.93
CA ALA A 23 2.81 17.97 23.31
C ALA A 23 4.27 18.39 23.11
N GLY A 24 4.75 18.33 21.86
CA GLY A 24 6.08 18.78 21.46
C GLY A 24 6.04 19.46 20.10
N ALA A 25 5.75 20.77 20.12
CA ALA A 25 5.96 21.74 19.04
C ALA A 25 5.24 21.50 17.69
N ALA A 26 3.92 21.65 17.68
CA ALA A 26 3.21 22.10 16.48
C ALA A 26 3.49 23.60 16.26
N GLY A 27 4.41 23.91 15.36
CA GLY A 27 4.60 25.26 14.83
C GLY A 27 3.41 25.64 13.96
N THR A 28 2.59 26.58 14.42
CA THR A 28 1.54 27.23 13.64
C THR A 28 2.17 28.04 12.50
N GLY A 29 2.09 27.54 11.27
CA GLY A 29 2.51 28.24 10.06
C GLY A 29 1.60 27.90 8.89
N ALA A 30 0.51 28.65 8.74
CA ALA A 30 -0.29 28.66 7.52
C ALA A 30 0.57 29.32 6.41
N GLY A 31 1.30 28.48 5.66
CA GLY A 31 2.22 28.90 4.60
C GLY A 31 3.32 27.88 4.29
N GLY A 32 3.05 26.58 4.41
CA GLY A 32 4.01 25.52 4.11
C GLY A 32 4.13 25.29 2.60
N GLY A 33 5.34 25.13 2.08
CA GLY A 33 5.57 24.64 0.73
C GLY A 33 5.45 23.11 0.65
N ASP A 34 5.68 22.55 -0.52
CA ASP A 34 5.66 21.10 -0.73
C ASP A 34 6.73 20.41 0.14
N LEU A 35 6.43 19.26 0.69
CA LEU A 35 7.43 18.44 1.36
C LEU A 35 8.19 17.66 0.28
N VAL A 36 9.51 17.86 0.23
CA VAL A 36 10.41 17.17 -0.69
C VAL A 36 11.15 16.10 0.07
N LEU A 37 11.22 14.90 -0.51
CA LEU A 37 12.02 13.78 -0.02
C LEU A 37 12.88 13.25 -1.17
N VAL A 38 14.20 13.31 -1.00
CA VAL A 38 15.17 12.62 -1.85
C VAL A 38 15.63 11.38 -1.10
N TYR A 39 15.55 10.21 -1.73
CA TYR A 39 15.83 8.96 -1.06
C TYR A 39 16.47 7.92 -1.97
N ALA A 40 17.24 7.00 -1.41
CA ALA A 40 17.91 5.91 -2.11
C ALA A 40 17.77 4.62 -1.28
N PRO A 41 17.86 3.43 -1.91
CA PRO A 41 17.79 2.17 -1.17
C PRO A 41 18.79 2.14 -0.03
N GLY A 42 18.34 1.67 1.14
CA GLY A 42 19.23 1.45 2.28
C GLY A 42 20.11 0.22 2.03
N THR A 43 21.16 0.09 2.84
CA THR A 43 21.87 -1.18 2.96
C THR A 43 21.02 -2.13 3.79
N VAL A 44 20.14 -2.85 3.13
CA VAL A 44 19.41 -3.98 3.70
C VAL A 44 20.18 -5.23 3.28
N ASP A 45 20.61 -6.04 4.25
CA ASP A 45 21.25 -7.31 3.94
C ASP A 45 20.23 -8.18 3.15
N PRO A 46 20.56 -8.59 1.90
CA PRO A 46 19.62 -9.28 1.03
C PRO A 46 19.25 -10.69 1.52
N VAL A 47 19.90 -11.20 2.56
CA VAL A 47 19.67 -12.52 3.15
C VAL A 47 18.88 -12.43 4.45
N THR A 48 19.07 -11.39 5.26
CA THR A 48 18.47 -11.30 6.62
C THR A 48 17.36 -10.26 6.74
N GLY A 49 17.29 -9.28 5.84
CA GLY A 49 16.32 -8.18 5.94
C GLY A 49 16.59 -7.20 7.08
N GLU A 50 17.73 -7.32 7.78
CA GLU A 50 18.11 -6.40 8.84
C GLU A 50 18.65 -5.09 8.25
N ALA A 51 18.19 -3.95 8.79
CA ALA A 51 18.75 -2.64 8.48
C ALA A 51 20.22 -2.59 8.97
N GLY A 52 21.14 -2.21 8.08
CA GLY A 52 22.53 -1.97 8.45
C GLY A 52 22.64 -1.02 9.66
N SER A 53 23.68 -1.23 10.48
CA SER A 53 24.01 -0.42 11.66
C SER A 53 23.83 1.09 11.46
N PRO A 54 23.56 1.87 12.52
CA PRO A 54 23.45 3.33 12.47
C PRO A 54 24.84 3.98 12.33
N GLU A 55 25.60 3.60 11.30
CA GLU A 55 26.77 4.34 10.89
C GLU A 55 26.32 5.48 10.00
N VAL A 56 26.98 6.63 10.18
CA VAL A 56 26.76 7.90 9.46
C VAL A 56 26.33 7.60 8.02
N GLY A 57 25.07 7.92 7.71
CA GLY A 57 24.52 7.70 6.38
C GLY A 57 25.38 8.37 5.29
N PRO A 58 25.23 7.97 4.02
CA PRO A 58 25.97 8.59 2.93
C PRO A 58 25.81 10.13 2.98
N PRO A 59 26.76 10.92 2.48
CA PRO A 59 26.55 12.36 2.37
C PRO A 59 25.32 12.65 1.50
N ALA A 60 24.67 13.79 1.74
CA ALA A 60 23.54 14.23 0.93
C ALA A 60 23.94 14.29 -0.56
N PRO A 61 23.12 13.74 -1.47
CA PRO A 61 23.43 13.75 -2.90
C PRO A 61 23.39 15.17 -3.46
N GLU A 62 24.00 15.35 -4.63
CA GLU A 62 23.94 16.62 -5.36
C GLU A 62 22.47 17.03 -5.60
N GLY A 63 22.16 18.31 -5.34
CA GLY A 63 20.81 18.85 -5.45
C GLY A 63 20.02 18.87 -4.13
N VAL A 64 20.47 18.16 -3.09
CA VAL A 64 19.87 18.26 -1.74
C VAL A 64 20.42 19.50 -1.01
N PRO A 65 19.57 20.40 -0.50
CA PRO A 65 20.04 21.61 0.18
C PRO A 65 20.66 21.26 1.54
N GLY A 66 21.63 22.08 1.99
CA GLY A 66 22.24 21.90 3.31
C GLY A 66 21.29 22.07 4.51
N SER A 67 20.08 22.57 4.28
CA SER A 67 18.99 22.65 5.26
C SER A 67 18.14 21.38 5.34
N ALA A 68 18.36 20.39 4.47
CA ALA A 68 17.57 19.17 4.47
C ALA A 68 17.89 18.31 5.69
N GLU A 69 16.85 17.76 6.29
CA GLU A 69 16.94 16.88 7.45
C GLU A 69 17.12 15.44 6.98
N PRO A 70 18.12 14.68 7.49
CA PRO A 70 18.20 13.25 7.20
C PRO A 70 17.02 12.50 7.82
N VAL A 71 16.47 11.54 7.10
CA VAL A 71 15.43 10.62 7.58
C VAL A 71 16.11 9.45 8.30
N ALA A 72 15.71 9.19 9.54
CA ALA A 72 16.30 8.15 10.40
C ALA A 72 15.27 7.10 10.79
N GLY A 73 15.73 5.91 11.21
CA GLY A 73 14.85 4.82 11.66
C GLY A 73 14.02 4.18 10.56
N VAL A 74 14.48 4.30 9.31
CA VAL A 74 13.88 3.74 8.09
C VAL A 74 14.91 2.87 7.37
N GLY A 75 14.45 1.91 6.57
CA GLY A 75 15.24 0.99 5.75
C GLY A 75 15.81 1.61 4.47
N PHE A 76 15.82 2.94 4.37
CA PHE A 76 16.36 3.69 3.23
C PHE A 76 17.22 4.87 3.70
N HIS A 77 18.04 5.42 2.80
CA HIS A 77 18.74 6.67 3.05
C HIS A 77 17.94 7.81 2.46
N GLY A 78 17.61 8.85 3.23
CA GLY A 78 16.83 9.96 2.70
C GLY A 78 17.06 11.29 3.37
N TRP A 79 16.68 12.35 2.67
CA TRP A 79 16.73 13.74 3.12
C TRP A 79 15.43 14.44 2.77
N ARG A 80 14.85 15.12 3.74
CA ARG A 80 13.58 15.83 3.58
C ARG A 80 13.69 17.30 3.90
N TRP A 81 12.91 18.13 3.21
CA TRP A 81 12.77 19.55 3.52
C TRP A 81 11.45 20.11 2.96
N THR A 82 11.05 21.28 3.44
CA THR A 82 9.94 22.03 2.85
C THR A 82 10.45 22.92 1.72
N ALA A 83 9.90 22.73 0.52
CA ALA A 83 10.24 23.51 -0.65
C ALA A 83 9.98 25.00 -0.43
N SER A 84 10.89 25.84 -0.92
CA SER A 84 10.77 27.30 -0.90
C SER A 84 11.41 27.89 -2.16
N ALA A 85 11.23 29.19 -2.41
CA ALA A 85 11.89 29.86 -3.53
C ALA A 85 13.43 29.73 -3.48
N GLY A 86 14.03 29.58 -2.29
CA GLY A 86 15.47 29.39 -2.12
C GLY A 86 15.93 27.93 -2.16
N THR A 87 15.02 26.98 -1.97
CA THR A 87 15.29 25.54 -1.88
C THR A 87 14.16 24.74 -2.55
N PRO A 88 13.95 24.88 -3.87
CA PRO A 88 12.90 24.16 -4.58
C PRO A 88 13.21 22.65 -4.62
N ALA A 89 12.24 21.85 -5.05
CA ALA A 89 12.49 20.46 -5.39
C ALA A 89 13.55 20.36 -6.52
N PRO A 90 14.48 19.41 -6.46
CA PRO A 90 15.47 19.23 -7.51
C PRO A 90 14.84 18.68 -8.78
N ASP A 91 15.49 18.90 -9.92
CA ASP A 91 15.18 18.22 -11.17
C ASP A 91 15.51 16.72 -11.03
N PRO A 92 14.54 15.79 -11.16
CA PRO A 92 14.79 14.36 -11.03
C PRO A 92 15.90 13.86 -11.97
N ALA A 93 16.05 14.45 -13.15
CA ALA A 93 17.08 14.07 -14.13
C ALA A 93 18.51 14.40 -13.68
N ARG A 94 18.67 15.20 -12.62
CA ARG A 94 19.96 15.58 -12.04
C ARG A 94 20.32 14.78 -10.79
N LEU A 95 19.39 13.98 -10.29
CA LEU A 95 19.68 13.13 -9.13
C LEU A 95 20.63 11.99 -9.52
N PRO A 96 21.56 11.60 -8.63
CA PRO A 96 22.41 10.45 -8.88
C PRO A 96 21.60 9.17 -9.14
N GLY A 97 22.12 8.30 -10.00
CA GLY A 97 21.49 7.01 -10.30
C GLY A 97 21.22 6.19 -9.02
N GLY A 98 20.04 5.58 -8.94
CA GLY A 98 19.59 4.84 -7.75
C GLY A 98 18.95 5.71 -6.66
N THR A 99 18.83 7.02 -6.89
CA THR A 99 18.08 7.95 -6.03
C THR A 99 16.70 8.22 -6.65
N ALA A 100 15.68 8.36 -5.81
CA ALA A 100 14.32 8.73 -6.16
C ALA A 100 13.92 10.04 -5.47
N LEU A 101 12.89 10.69 -6.02
CA LEU A 101 12.31 11.93 -5.52
C LEU A 101 10.83 11.69 -5.24
N ALA A 102 10.37 12.11 -4.06
CA ALA A 102 8.96 12.28 -3.75
C ALA A 102 8.70 13.75 -3.41
N VAL A 103 7.64 14.33 -3.99
CA VAL A 103 7.20 15.69 -3.69
C VAL A 103 5.75 15.61 -3.25
N VAL A 104 5.51 15.84 -1.96
CA VAL A 104 4.17 15.84 -1.36
C VAL A 104 3.62 17.26 -1.45
N PRO A 105 2.45 17.47 -2.08
CA PRO A 105 1.84 18.79 -2.16
C PRO A 105 1.63 19.41 -0.78
N ALA A 106 1.84 20.73 -0.66
CA ALA A 106 1.72 21.47 0.59
C ALA A 106 0.44 21.19 1.38
N ALA A 107 -0.70 21.03 0.70
CA ALA A 107 -1.98 20.73 1.33
C ALA A 107 -1.98 19.36 2.02
N ALA A 108 -1.43 18.33 1.36
CA ALA A 108 -1.30 16.99 1.92
C ALA A 108 -0.23 16.95 3.03
N ALA A 109 0.89 17.66 2.84
CA ALA A 109 1.96 17.77 3.84
C ALA A 109 1.51 18.47 5.15
N ALA A 110 0.48 19.33 5.07
CA ALA A 110 -0.09 20.01 6.23
C ALA A 110 -1.11 19.16 6.99
N ALA A 111 -1.62 18.08 6.38
CA ALA A 111 -2.54 17.17 7.05
C ALA A 111 -1.78 16.25 8.02
N THR A 112 -2.45 15.81 9.08
CA THR A 112 -1.92 14.76 9.97
C THR A 112 -2.51 13.43 9.54
N PRO A 113 -1.72 12.49 9.00
CA PRO A 113 -2.21 11.17 8.67
C PRO A 113 -2.75 10.45 9.91
N ARG A 114 -3.79 9.66 9.71
CA ARG A 114 -4.46 8.86 10.76
C ARG A 114 -4.85 7.47 10.25
N MET A 115 -4.75 7.24 8.95
CA MET A 115 -5.09 5.98 8.31
C MET A 115 -4.25 5.76 7.06
N LEU A 116 -3.80 4.53 6.85
CA LEU A 116 -3.20 4.04 5.61
C LEU A 116 -4.13 2.99 5.00
N VAL A 117 -4.54 3.18 3.75
CA VAL A 117 -5.33 2.21 2.97
C VAL A 117 -4.51 1.77 1.77
N MET A 118 -4.27 0.46 1.63
CA MET A 118 -3.41 -0.06 0.57
C MET A 118 -4.14 -1.07 -0.33
N ASP A 119 -3.75 -1.12 -1.60
CA ASP A 119 -3.90 -2.34 -2.39
C ASP A 119 -3.00 -3.45 -1.83
N VAL A 120 -3.25 -4.68 -2.27
CA VAL A 120 -2.56 -5.89 -1.83
C VAL A 120 -1.59 -6.39 -2.88
N ASP A 121 -2.11 -6.91 -3.99
CA ASP A 121 -1.30 -7.45 -5.09
C ASP A 121 -0.40 -6.34 -5.63
N SER A 122 0.87 -6.64 -5.89
CA SER A 122 1.90 -5.68 -6.35
C SER A 122 2.15 -4.43 -5.48
N THR A 123 1.46 -4.28 -4.35
CA THR A 123 1.59 -3.15 -3.41
C THR A 123 1.98 -3.65 -2.02
N LEU A 124 1.06 -4.20 -1.22
CA LEU A 124 1.36 -4.77 0.11
C LEU A 124 2.21 -6.04 0.02
N ILE A 125 2.05 -6.79 -1.06
CA ILE A 125 2.79 -8.01 -1.36
C ILE A 125 3.46 -7.90 -2.72
N ARG A 126 4.46 -8.75 -2.96
CA ARG A 126 5.28 -8.66 -4.18
C ARG A 126 4.68 -9.37 -5.39
N GLN A 127 3.64 -10.17 -5.18
CA GLN A 127 3.06 -11.05 -6.20
C GLN A 127 1.64 -10.64 -6.57
N GLU A 128 1.18 -11.18 -7.70
CA GLU A 128 -0.22 -11.26 -8.07
C GLU A 128 -0.79 -12.60 -7.59
N VAL A 129 -1.65 -12.60 -6.56
CA VAL A 129 -2.16 -13.83 -5.94
C VAL A 129 -2.88 -14.74 -6.95
N ILE A 130 -3.61 -14.14 -7.89
CA ILE A 130 -4.34 -14.89 -8.91
C ILE A 130 -3.41 -15.64 -9.88
N GLU A 131 -2.21 -15.11 -10.12
CA GLU A 131 -1.19 -15.75 -10.96
C GLU A 131 -0.55 -16.93 -10.23
N LEU A 132 -0.27 -16.78 -8.93
CA LEU A 132 0.18 -17.90 -8.08
C LEU A 132 -0.83 -19.05 -8.05
N LEU A 133 -2.13 -18.73 -7.95
CA LEU A 133 -3.19 -19.74 -8.04
C LEU A 133 -3.23 -20.38 -9.44
N ALA A 134 -3.10 -19.59 -10.50
CA ALA A 134 -3.13 -20.06 -11.88
C ALA A 134 -1.92 -20.93 -12.25
N ALA A 135 -0.76 -20.72 -11.63
CA ALA A 135 0.41 -21.58 -11.77
C ALA A 135 0.11 -23.03 -11.37
N HIS A 136 -0.69 -23.24 -10.33
CA HIS A 136 -1.15 -24.57 -9.93
C HIS A 136 -2.16 -25.20 -10.91
N ALA A 137 -2.77 -24.41 -11.79
CA ALA A 137 -3.59 -24.88 -12.92
C ALA A 137 -2.78 -25.02 -14.23
N GLY A 138 -1.49 -24.65 -14.24
CA GLY A 138 -0.68 -24.57 -15.45
C GLY A 138 -1.12 -23.44 -16.40
N ARG A 139 -1.77 -22.39 -15.89
CA ARG A 139 -2.36 -21.27 -16.65
C ARG A 139 -1.84 -19.90 -16.24
N GLU A 140 -0.69 -19.86 -15.56
CA GLU A 140 -0.05 -18.62 -15.07
C GLU A 140 0.15 -17.59 -16.19
N ALA A 141 0.81 -17.96 -17.29
CA ALA A 141 1.10 -17.03 -18.39
C ALA A 141 -0.16 -16.45 -19.06
N GLU A 142 -1.22 -17.26 -19.16
CA GLU A 142 -2.52 -16.81 -19.69
C GLU A 142 -3.14 -15.77 -18.74
N VAL A 143 -3.19 -16.07 -17.45
CA VAL A 143 -3.78 -15.19 -16.44
C VAL A 143 -2.96 -13.90 -16.30
N ALA A 144 -1.63 -13.98 -16.29
CA ALA A 144 -0.74 -12.83 -16.20
C ALA A 144 -0.94 -11.84 -17.37
N THR A 145 -1.13 -12.36 -18.59
CA THR A 145 -1.42 -11.51 -19.76
C THR A 145 -2.71 -10.69 -19.57
N VAL A 146 -3.75 -11.32 -19.00
CA VAL A 146 -5.05 -10.66 -18.75
C VAL A 146 -4.99 -9.72 -17.53
N THR A 147 -4.23 -10.08 -16.50
CA THR A 147 -3.97 -9.23 -15.33
C THR A 147 -3.31 -7.92 -15.75
N GLU A 148 -2.20 -8.02 -16.50
CA GLU A 148 -1.44 -6.86 -16.98
C GLU A 148 -2.28 -5.93 -17.86
N ALA A 149 -3.13 -6.47 -18.75
CA ALA A 149 -4.04 -5.65 -19.56
C ALA A 149 -5.09 -4.92 -18.71
N ALA A 150 -5.64 -5.58 -17.68
CA ALA A 150 -6.61 -4.97 -16.79
C ALA A 150 -6.00 -3.87 -15.91
N MET A 151 -4.77 -4.08 -15.39
CA MET A 151 -4.06 -3.08 -14.58
C MET A 151 -3.66 -1.84 -15.39
N ARG A 152 -3.46 -1.98 -16.71
CA ARG A 152 -3.29 -0.85 -17.64
C ARG A 152 -4.61 -0.15 -18.03
N GLY A 153 -5.75 -0.65 -17.56
CA GLY A 153 -7.07 -0.09 -17.88
C GLY A 153 -7.61 -0.47 -19.27
N GLU A 154 -7.02 -1.49 -19.94
CA GLU A 154 -7.43 -1.93 -21.28
C GLU A 154 -8.67 -2.83 -21.24
N LEU A 155 -8.99 -3.41 -20.08
CA LEU A 155 -10.11 -4.31 -19.85
C LEU A 155 -10.95 -3.85 -18.64
N ASP A 156 -12.26 -4.06 -18.71
CA ASP A 156 -13.13 -3.91 -17.54
C ASP A 156 -12.68 -4.87 -16.42
N PHE A 157 -12.54 -4.34 -15.21
CA PHE A 157 -12.00 -5.08 -14.08
C PHE A 157 -12.85 -6.31 -13.74
N ALA A 158 -14.18 -6.17 -13.68
CA ALA A 158 -15.07 -7.27 -13.30
C ALA A 158 -15.07 -8.37 -14.36
N GLN A 159 -15.07 -8.01 -15.64
CA GLN A 159 -14.94 -8.96 -16.75
C GLN A 159 -13.58 -9.68 -16.72
N SER A 160 -12.48 -8.94 -16.53
CA SER A 160 -11.14 -9.50 -16.40
C SER A 160 -11.04 -10.45 -15.21
N LEU A 161 -11.56 -10.06 -14.03
CA LEU A 161 -11.58 -10.91 -12.84
C LEU A 161 -12.32 -12.21 -13.12
N HIS A 162 -13.55 -12.16 -13.65
CA HIS A 162 -14.32 -13.35 -13.98
C HIS A 162 -13.57 -14.27 -14.95
N HIS A 163 -12.93 -13.71 -15.98
CA HIS A 163 -12.12 -14.48 -16.92
C HIS A 163 -10.95 -15.19 -16.23
N ARG A 164 -10.20 -14.47 -15.40
CA ARG A 164 -9.04 -15.03 -14.70
C ARG A 164 -9.44 -16.08 -13.66
N VAL A 165 -10.52 -15.88 -12.91
CA VAL A 165 -10.97 -16.89 -11.93
C VAL A 165 -11.51 -18.16 -12.60
N GLN A 166 -12.08 -18.08 -13.80
CA GLN A 166 -12.46 -19.26 -14.57
C GLN A 166 -11.26 -20.17 -14.86
N ALA A 167 -10.05 -19.61 -14.95
CA ALA A 167 -8.83 -20.39 -15.14
C ALA A 167 -8.50 -21.31 -13.93
N LEU A 168 -9.07 -21.01 -12.78
CA LEU A 168 -8.85 -21.73 -11.52
C LEU A 168 -9.85 -22.86 -11.29
N ALA A 169 -10.86 -23.02 -12.16
CA ALA A 169 -11.93 -23.98 -11.97
C ALA A 169 -11.40 -25.43 -11.84
N GLY A 170 -11.87 -26.14 -10.81
CA GLY A 170 -11.52 -27.53 -10.54
C GLY A 170 -10.29 -27.73 -9.65
N LEU A 171 -9.51 -26.67 -9.38
CA LEU A 171 -8.40 -26.74 -8.42
C LEU A 171 -8.92 -27.16 -7.04
N ASP A 172 -8.14 -28.00 -6.36
CA ASP A 172 -8.37 -28.34 -4.96
C ASP A 172 -8.18 -27.09 -4.10
N ALA A 173 -9.11 -26.81 -3.19
CA ALA A 173 -9.11 -25.62 -2.35
C ALA A 173 -7.87 -25.52 -1.44
N ALA A 174 -7.20 -26.64 -1.14
CA ALA A 174 -5.92 -26.65 -0.41
C ALA A 174 -4.78 -25.94 -1.16
N VAL A 175 -4.98 -25.56 -2.44
CA VAL A 175 -4.07 -24.67 -3.16
C VAL A 175 -3.94 -23.30 -2.50
N VAL A 176 -5.01 -22.80 -1.87
CA VAL A 176 -5.01 -21.51 -1.19
C VAL A 176 -3.96 -21.48 -0.10
N ASP A 177 -3.88 -22.54 0.72
CA ASP A 177 -2.89 -22.62 1.81
C ASP A 177 -1.45 -22.58 1.29
N ARG A 178 -1.20 -23.19 0.11
CA ARG A 178 0.11 -23.14 -0.55
C ARG A 178 0.45 -21.74 -1.03
N VAL A 179 -0.54 -21.03 -1.59
CA VAL A 179 -0.36 -19.65 -2.04
C VAL A 179 -0.13 -18.71 -0.85
N VAL A 180 -0.89 -18.86 0.24
CA VAL A 180 -0.66 -18.10 1.49
C VAL A 180 0.78 -18.27 1.99
N ALA A 181 1.32 -19.50 1.94
CA ALA A 181 2.70 -19.76 2.34
C ALA A 181 3.77 -19.21 1.37
N ALA A 182 3.41 -18.91 0.13
CA ALA A 182 4.32 -18.40 -0.90
C ALA A 182 4.27 -16.87 -1.07
N VAL A 183 3.23 -16.22 -0.51
CA VAL A 183 3.09 -14.76 -0.56
C VAL A 183 4.15 -14.10 0.32
N GLU A 184 4.84 -13.12 -0.26
CA GLU A 184 5.85 -12.34 0.44
C GLU A 184 5.38 -10.89 0.61
N PRO A 185 5.34 -10.37 1.85
CA PRO A 185 5.13 -8.95 2.07
C PRO A 185 6.15 -8.10 1.30
N GLN A 186 5.70 -6.96 0.82
CA GLN A 186 6.56 -5.99 0.17
C GLN A 186 7.64 -5.49 1.15
N HIS A 187 8.81 -5.16 0.62
CA HIS A 187 9.84 -4.56 1.46
C HIS A 187 9.32 -3.27 2.13
N GLY A 188 9.56 -3.11 3.43
CA GLY A 188 9.01 -1.99 4.20
C GLY A 188 7.57 -2.16 4.69
N ALA A 189 6.84 -3.21 4.26
CA ALA A 189 5.44 -3.41 4.64
C ALA A 189 5.27 -3.60 6.15
N ARG A 190 6.13 -4.41 6.79
CA ARG A 190 6.03 -4.68 8.23
C ARG A 190 6.37 -3.42 9.04
N GLU A 191 7.37 -2.67 8.58
CA GLU A 191 7.88 -1.45 9.19
C GLU A 191 6.83 -0.33 9.14
N VAL A 192 6.24 -0.07 7.98
CA VAL A 192 5.18 0.96 7.85
C VAL A 192 3.96 0.60 8.69
N ILE A 193 3.54 -0.68 8.68
CA ILE A 193 2.38 -1.12 9.48
C ILE A 193 2.67 -0.94 10.97
N ALA A 194 3.83 -1.38 11.44
CA ALA A 194 4.22 -1.24 12.84
C ALA A 194 4.28 0.22 13.28
N ALA A 195 4.83 1.11 12.44
CA ALA A 195 4.95 2.54 12.74
C ALA A 195 3.58 3.23 12.84
N PHE A 196 2.67 2.97 11.89
CA PHE A 196 1.31 3.53 11.94
C PHE A 196 0.56 3.07 13.20
N ARG A 197 0.66 1.77 13.53
CA ARG A 197 0.02 1.24 14.73
C ARG A 197 0.63 1.81 16.01
N ALA A 198 1.94 1.98 16.07
CA ALA A 198 2.62 2.63 17.19
C ALA A 198 2.18 4.09 17.38
N ALA A 199 1.84 4.79 16.29
CA ALA A 199 1.26 6.13 16.30
C ALA A 199 -0.23 6.15 16.69
N GLY A 200 -0.86 4.98 16.91
CA GLY A 200 -2.29 4.85 17.18
C GLY A 200 -3.16 5.08 15.95
N TRP A 201 -2.61 4.90 14.75
CA TRP A 201 -3.28 5.06 13.46
C TRP A 201 -3.69 3.71 12.89
N GLN A 202 -4.66 3.72 11.98
CA GLN A 202 -5.19 2.49 11.39
C GLN A 202 -4.46 2.13 10.09
N VAL A 203 -4.30 0.83 9.85
CA VAL A 203 -3.82 0.31 8.57
C VAL A 203 -4.81 -0.68 8.01
N CYS A 204 -5.23 -0.46 6.77
CA CYS A 204 -6.29 -1.19 6.10
C CYS A 204 -5.84 -1.65 4.72
N ALA A 205 -6.40 -2.77 4.24
CA ALA A 205 -6.14 -3.29 2.90
C ALA A 205 -7.42 -3.54 2.10
N VAL A 206 -7.51 -3.03 0.87
CA VAL A 206 -8.64 -3.29 -0.01
C VAL A 206 -8.18 -3.78 -1.37
N SER A 207 -8.59 -5.01 -1.70
CA SER A 207 -7.97 -5.78 -2.78
C SER A 207 -9.00 -6.32 -3.77
N GLY A 208 -8.60 -6.34 -5.05
CA GLY A 208 -9.28 -7.11 -6.09
C GLY A 208 -9.01 -8.62 -6.04
N GLY A 209 -8.08 -9.06 -5.19
CA GLY A 209 -7.73 -10.46 -4.92
C GLY A 209 -8.73 -11.14 -3.99
N PHE A 210 -8.24 -12.06 -3.14
CA PHE A 210 -9.11 -13.02 -2.45
C PHE A 210 -8.99 -13.00 -0.92
N THR A 211 -10.12 -12.98 -0.22
CA THR A 211 -10.22 -13.01 1.25
C THR A 211 -9.48 -14.20 1.84
N GLN A 212 -9.54 -15.36 1.19
CA GLN A 212 -8.90 -16.57 1.69
C GLN A 212 -7.37 -16.46 1.75
N VAL A 213 -6.77 -15.53 1.00
CA VAL A 213 -5.34 -15.21 1.07
C VAL A 213 -5.09 -13.97 1.94
N LEU A 214 -5.90 -12.92 1.77
CA LEU A 214 -5.74 -11.67 2.51
C LEU A 214 -6.00 -11.80 4.01
N ALA A 215 -6.96 -12.60 4.45
CA ALA A 215 -7.29 -12.73 5.87
C ALA A 215 -6.11 -13.26 6.72
N PRO A 216 -5.43 -14.38 6.36
CA PRO A 216 -4.24 -14.82 7.09
C PRO A 216 -3.10 -13.81 7.03
N LEU A 217 -2.88 -13.16 5.87
CA LEU A 217 -1.85 -12.10 5.74
C LEU A 217 -2.16 -10.91 6.65
N ALA A 218 -3.43 -10.47 6.69
CA ALA A 218 -3.89 -9.38 7.52
C ALA A 218 -3.69 -9.68 9.02
N ALA A 219 -3.93 -10.93 9.44
CA ALA A 219 -3.68 -11.36 10.80
C ALA A 219 -2.18 -11.37 11.14
N ASP A 220 -1.32 -11.85 10.24
CA ASP A 220 0.15 -11.89 10.43
C ASP A 220 0.76 -10.48 10.52
N LEU A 221 0.34 -9.58 9.62
CA LEU A 221 0.84 -8.21 9.59
C LEU A 221 0.16 -7.31 10.63
N GLY A 222 -1.00 -7.74 11.15
CA GLY A 222 -1.78 -7.00 12.12
C GLY A 222 -2.52 -5.80 11.53
N LEU A 223 -3.14 -5.97 10.37
CA LEU A 223 -4.04 -4.97 9.78
C LEU A 223 -5.30 -4.80 10.62
N ASP A 224 -5.82 -3.57 10.69
CA ASP A 224 -7.04 -3.26 11.44
C ASP A 224 -8.30 -3.69 10.68
N ARG A 225 -8.28 -3.55 9.35
CA ARG A 225 -9.43 -3.84 8.47
C ARG A 225 -8.95 -4.34 7.11
N TYR A 226 -9.75 -5.19 6.49
CA TYR A 226 -9.50 -5.63 5.12
C TYR A 226 -10.78 -5.96 4.35
N ARG A 227 -10.73 -5.86 3.02
CA ARG A 227 -11.79 -6.32 2.12
C ARG A 227 -11.20 -6.87 0.83
N ALA A 228 -11.69 -8.03 0.40
CA ALA A 228 -11.33 -8.67 -0.86
C ALA A 228 -12.53 -9.42 -1.46
N ASN A 229 -12.36 -10.02 -2.64
CA ASN A 229 -13.34 -10.93 -3.23
C ASN A 229 -13.29 -12.29 -2.54
N ASP A 230 -14.37 -13.07 -2.61
CA ASP A 230 -14.44 -14.39 -2.02
C ASP A 230 -14.49 -15.46 -3.11
N LEU A 231 -13.46 -16.31 -3.22
CA LEU A 231 -13.49 -17.46 -4.13
C LEU A 231 -14.63 -18.41 -3.75
N GLU A 232 -15.44 -18.82 -4.72
CA GLU A 232 -16.47 -19.83 -4.49
C GLU A 232 -15.85 -21.23 -4.44
N ILE A 233 -16.10 -21.93 -3.33
CA ILE A 233 -15.62 -23.30 -3.08
C ILE A 233 -16.83 -24.22 -2.88
N VAL A 234 -16.89 -25.29 -3.68
CA VAL A 234 -17.91 -26.34 -3.57
C VAL A 234 -17.21 -27.68 -3.55
N ASP A 235 -17.58 -28.55 -2.61
CA ASP A 235 -17.00 -29.89 -2.44
C ASP A 235 -15.46 -29.89 -2.39
N GLY A 236 -14.88 -28.87 -1.72
CA GLY A 236 -13.44 -28.72 -1.57
C GLY A 236 -12.70 -28.27 -2.83
N ARG A 237 -13.40 -27.75 -3.85
CA ARG A 237 -12.79 -27.28 -5.11
C ARG A 237 -13.21 -25.87 -5.46
N LEU A 238 -12.30 -25.13 -6.09
CA LEU A 238 -12.59 -23.84 -6.69
C LEU A 238 -13.56 -24.03 -7.86
N THR A 239 -14.66 -23.28 -7.88
CA THR A 239 -15.64 -23.38 -8.98
C THR A 239 -15.27 -22.52 -10.20
N GLY A 240 -14.27 -21.66 -10.05
CA GLY A 240 -13.90 -20.64 -11.03
C GLY A 240 -14.82 -19.40 -11.02
N ARG A 241 -15.43 -19.11 -9.87
CA ARG A 241 -16.27 -17.91 -9.65
C ARG A 241 -15.89 -17.24 -8.33
N VAL A 242 -16.28 -15.97 -8.21
CA VAL A 242 -16.29 -15.23 -6.95
C VAL A 242 -17.72 -15.07 -6.43
N THR A 243 -17.88 -14.93 -5.13
CA THR A 243 -19.17 -14.70 -4.47
C THR A 243 -19.29 -13.27 -3.96
N GLY A 244 -20.54 -12.80 -3.81
CA GLY A 244 -20.82 -11.46 -3.28
C GLY A 244 -20.54 -10.33 -4.28
N THR A 245 -20.36 -9.13 -3.74
CA THR A 245 -20.03 -7.94 -4.54
C THR A 245 -18.55 -7.94 -4.89
N VAL A 246 -18.27 -7.85 -6.20
CA VAL A 246 -16.91 -7.70 -6.72
C VAL A 246 -16.28 -6.42 -6.17
N VAL A 247 -15.06 -6.54 -5.63
CA VAL A 247 -14.25 -5.41 -5.18
C VAL A 247 -13.57 -4.79 -6.40
N ASP A 248 -14.28 -3.86 -7.03
CA ASP A 248 -13.78 -3.01 -8.11
C ASP A 248 -13.28 -1.65 -7.57
N ARG A 249 -12.85 -0.76 -8.47
CA ARG A 249 -12.35 0.58 -8.11
C ARG A 249 -13.33 1.39 -7.26
N ALA A 250 -14.63 1.32 -7.57
CA ALA A 250 -15.65 2.07 -6.84
C ALA A 250 -15.86 1.50 -5.44
N VAL A 251 -15.78 0.17 -5.30
CA VAL A 251 -15.78 -0.48 -3.98
C VAL A 251 -14.54 -0.11 -3.18
N LYS A 252 -13.35 -0.02 -3.78
CA LYS A 252 -12.13 0.42 -3.08
C LYS A 252 -12.30 1.82 -2.47
N ALA A 253 -12.77 2.78 -3.27
CA ALA A 253 -13.08 4.13 -2.80
C ALA A 253 -14.14 4.16 -1.69
N ARG A 254 -15.20 3.36 -1.84
CA ARG A 254 -16.26 3.24 -0.82
C ARG A 254 -15.71 2.69 0.49
N MET A 255 -14.84 1.67 0.45
CA MET A 255 -14.24 1.09 1.66
C MET A 255 -13.34 2.10 2.37
N LEU A 256 -12.51 2.86 1.64
CA LEU A 256 -11.71 3.94 2.21
C LEU A 256 -12.59 4.93 2.98
N ARG A 257 -13.63 5.48 2.34
CA ARG A 257 -14.54 6.46 2.97
C ARG A 257 -15.28 5.88 4.16
N GLN A 258 -15.76 4.65 4.03
CA GLN A 258 -16.47 3.97 5.10
C GLN A 258 -15.56 3.79 6.31
N TRP A 259 -14.36 3.25 6.13
CA TRP A 259 -13.43 3.00 7.24
C TRP A 259 -12.96 4.31 7.88
N ALA A 260 -12.67 5.34 7.08
CA ALA A 260 -12.32 6.66 7.56
C ALA A 260 -13.43 7.24 8.45
N ALA A 261 -14.68 7.22 7.97
CA ALA A 261 -15.84 7.70 8.72
C ALA A 261 -16.06 6.92 10.03
N GLU A 262 -15.95 5.58 10.00
CA GLU A 262 -16.07 4.74 11.19
C GLU A 262 -14.95 4.99 12.22
N ALA A 263 -13.77 5.42 11.76
CA ALA A 263 -12.62 5.75 12.59
C ALA A 263 -12.63 7.22 13.08
N GLY A 264 -13.56 8.05 12.59
CA GLY A 264 -13.56 9.49 12.84
C GLY A 264 -12.36 10.20 12.19
N VAL A 265 -11.91 9.71 11.04
CA VAL A 265 -10.82 10.26 10.25
C VAL A 265 -11.41 10.95 9.02
N GLU A 266 -11.09 12.22 8.84
CA GLU A 266 -11.40 12.96 7.60
C GLU A 266 -10.58 12.40 6.43
N GLU A 267 -11.11 12.42 5.21
CA GLU A 267 -10.41 11.93 3.99
C GLU A 267 -9.01 12.56 3.86
N ALA A 268 -8.85 13.84 4.22
CA ALA A 268 -7.57 14.55 4.24
C ALA A 268 -6.49 13.90 5.14
N GLY A 269 -6.89 13.12 6.15
CA GLY A 269 -6.00 12.36 7.03
C GLY A 269 -5.75 10.92 6.58
N VAL A 270 -6.19 10.55 5.38
CA VAL A 270 -5.99 9.21 4.81
C VAL A 270 -4.88 9.23 3.76
N ILE A 271 -3.93 8.31 3.88
CA ILE A 271 -2.98 7.98 2.82
C ILE A 271 -3.50 6.75 2.09
N ALA A 272 -3.61 6.82 0.76
CA ALA A 272 -3.93 5.65 -0.06
C ALA A 272 -2.72 5.27 -0.92
N ALA A 273 -2.41 3.97 -1.01
CA ALA A 273 -1.35 3.46 -1.88
C ALA A 273 -1.86 2.32 -2.78
N GLY A 274 -1.48 2.36 -4.05
CA GLY A 274 -1.79 1.33 -5.04
C GLY A 274 -0.88 1.43 -6.26
N ASP A 275 -1.02 0.50 -7.20
CA ASP A 275 -0.14 0.40 -8.37
C ASP A 275 -0.88 0.32 -9.72
N GLY A 276 -2.17 -0.05 -9.72
CA GLY A 276 -2.96 -0.29 -10.94
C GLY A 276 -4.16 0.63 -11.15
N ALA A 277 -4.71 0.63 -12.36
CA ALA A 277 -5.90 1.42 -12.71
C ALA A 277 -7.14 1.09 -11.85
N ASN A 278 -7.16 -0.08 -11.21
CA ASN A 278 -8.18 -0.49 -10.25
C ASN A 278 -8.18 0.34 -8.95
N ASP A 279 -7.13 1.14 -8.70
CA ASP A 279 -6.99 1.95 -7.49
C ASP A 279 -7.34 3.43 -7.68
N ILE A 280 -7.61 3.87 -8.91
CA ILE A 280 -7.82 5.29 -9.24
C ILE A 280 -8.84 5.95 -8.31
N ASP A 281 -10.07 5.43 -8.24
CA ASP A 281 -11.13 6.03 -7.40
C ASP A 281 -10.76 6.03 -5.89
N MET A 282 -9.91 5.11 -5.43
CA MET A 282 -9.42 5.06 -4.05
C MET A 282 -8.37 6.14 -3.80
N LEU A 283 -7.42 6.30 -4.71
CA LEU A 283 -6.41 7.36 -4.63
C LEU A 283 -7.06 8.74 -4.67
N GLU A 284 -8.00 8.96 -5.59
CA GLU A 284 -8.74 10.23 -5.71
C GLU A 284 -9.58 10.59 -4.46
N ALA A 285 -9.90 9.59 -3.61
CA ALA A 285 -10.63 9.80 -2.37
C ALA A 285 -9.74 10.08 -1.14
N ALA A 286 -8.41 9.96 -1.28
CA ALA A 286 -7.49 10.12 -0.18
C ALA A 286 -6.97 11.57 -0.05
N GLY A 287 -6.47 11.91 1.13
CA GLY A 287 -5.77 13.16 1.37
C GLY A 287 -4.35 13.19 0.82
N LEU A 288 -3.74 12.01 0.68
CA LEU A 288 -2.48 11.79 -0.01
C LEU A 288 -2.55 10.51 -0.83
N ALA A 289 -2.47 10.65 -2.15
CA ALA A 289 -2.50 9.56 -3.11
C ALA A 289 -1.06 9.13 -3.51
N VAL A 290 -0.71 7.88 -3.22
CA VAL A 290 0.61 7.30 -3.48
C VAL A 290 0.54 6.26 -4.59
N ALA A 291 1.15 6.55 -5.74
CA ALA A 291 1.41 5.58 -6.80
C ALA A 291 2.68 4.79 -6.49
N PHE A 292 2.53 3.55 -6.02
CA PHE A 292 3.65 2.69 -5.65
C PHE A 292 4.04 1.79 -6.83
N CYS A 293 5.25 1.96 -7.36
CA CYS A 293 5.77 1.25 -8.55
C CYS A 293 4.73 1.15 -9.70
N ALA A 294 3.90 2.19 -9.83
CA ALA A 294 2.61 2.07 -10.48
C ALA A 294 2.69 2.07 -12.01
N LYS A 295 1.65 1.49 -12.63
CA LYS A 295 1.44 1.56 -14.09
C LYS A 295 1.07 3.00 -14.50
N PRO A 296 1.33 3.43 -15.76
CA PRO A 296 1.09 4.80 -16.20
C PRO A 296 -0.33 5.32 -15.92
N ALA A 297 -1.34 4.46 -16.06
CA ALA A 297 -2.74 4.83 -15.86
C ALA A 297 -3.05 5.32 -14.44
N LEU A 298 -2.37 4.82 -13.40
CA LEU A 298 -2.62 5.27 -12.02
C LEU A 298 -1.83 6.54 -11.67
N ARG A 299 -0.64 6.71 -12.26
CA ARG A 299 0.29 7.81 -11.95
C ARG A 299 -0.33 9.19 -12.19
N GLU A 300 -1.19 9.30 -13.20
CA GLU A 300 -1.93 10.54 -13.51
C GLU A 300 -2.92 10.97 -12.40
N HIS A 301 -3.23 10.07 -11.45
CA HIS A 301 -4.16 10.28 -10.35
C HIS A 301 -3.48 10.30 -8.97
N ALA A 302 -2.15 10.27 -8.92
CA ALA A 302 -1.38 10.28 -7.69
C ALA A 302 -0.78 11.65 -7.39
N ASP A 303 -0.67 11.97 -6.10
CA ASP A 303 0.08 13.14 -5.64
C ASP A 303 1.59 12.85 -5.61
N VAL A 304 1.95 11.59 -5.32
CA VAL A 304 3.33 11.14 -5.14
C VAL A 304 3.56 9.82 -5.85
N GLU A 305 4.65 9.74 -6.62
CA GLU A 305 5.13 8.51 -7.23
C GLU A 305 6.31 7.94 -6.43
N LEU A 306 6.22 6.65 -6.07
CA LEU A 306 7.29 5.91 -5.40
C LEU A 306 7.83 4.83 -6.34
N ASP A 307 8.99 5.07 -6.93
CA ASP A 307 9.58 4.18 -7.93
C ASP A 307 10.54 3.13 -7.37
N LEU A 308 10.95 3.29 -6.10
CA LEU A 308 11.71 2.24 -5.41
C LEU A 308 10.75 1.29 -4.71
N PRO A 309 10.98 -0.04 -4.78
CA PRO A 309 10.06 -1.05 -4.26
C PRO A 309 10.19 -1.17 -2.73
N THR A 310 9.92 -0.10 -1.99
CA THR A 310 9.87 -0.11 -0.53
C THR A 310 8.72 0.77 -0.02
N LEU A 311 7.81 0.16 0.74
CA LEU A 311 6.69 0.88 1.37
C LEU A 311 7.15 1.73 2.56
N ASP A 312 8.37 1.51 3.07
CA ASP A 312 8.87 2.22 4.25
C ASP A 312 8.98 3.73 4.02
N VAL A 313 9.09 4.18 2.76
CA VAL A 313 9.05 5.60 2.38
C VAL A 313 7.76 6.27 2.86
N ILE A 314 6.63 5.55 2.89
CA ILE A 314 5.35 6.10 3.33
C ILE A 314 5.44 6.62 4.77
N ARG A 315 6.28 6.04 5.64
CA ARG A 315 6.50 6.58 6.99
C ARG A 315 7.08 7.99 6.95
N ALA A 316 8.07 8.23 6.10
CA ALA A 316 8.66 9.55 5.96
C ALA A 316 7.67 10.57 5.38
N LEU A 317 6.82 10.16 4.43
CA LEU A 317 5.72 11.00 3.93
C LEU A 317 4.70 11.30 5.03
N ALA A 318 4.47 10.35 5.93
CA ALA A 318 3.53 10.47 7.04
C ALA A 318 4.11 11.15 8.29
N GLY A 319 5.41 11.47 8.29
CA GLY A 319 6.10 12.08 9.43
C GLY A 319 6.49 11.12 10.57
N LEU A 320 6.63 9.82 10.29
CA LEU A 320 6.99 8.72 11.21
C LEU A 320 8.40 8.15 10.96
#